data_AF-A0A382IMG4-F1
#
_entry.id   AF-A0A382IMG4-F1
#
_cell.length_a   1.000
_cell.length_b   1.000
_cell.length_c   1.000
_cell.angle_alpha   90.00
_cell.angle_beta   90.00
_cell.angle_gamma   90.00
#
_symmetry.space_group_name_H-M   'P 1'
#
loop_
_entity.id
_entity.type
_entity.pdbx_description
1 polymer ?
#
loop_
_entity_poly.entity_id
_entity_poly.type
_entity_poly.pdbx_seq_one_letter_code
_entity_poly.pdbx_strand_id
1 'polypeptide(L)'
;MKIIKMKHFLILLTIICNIGLAQIEQPYPPLNLVTIPTAGTLPRGSFTLETLLINNGGVVPRLSVGFTDNFSFGVSFGVQNLIGGNKPSI
;
A
#
# COMPACT_ATOMS: atom_id res chain seq x y z
N MET A 1 19.41 28.69 17.17
CA MET A 1 19.11 27.85 15.97
C MET A 1 19.29 26.34 16.18
N LYS A 2 20.16 25.84 17.08
CA LYS A 2 20.36 24.39 17.32
C LYS A 2 19.15 23.70 17.99
N ILE A 3 18.54 24.33 18.98
CA ILE A 3 17.39 23.79 19.74
C ILE A 3 16.16 23.57 18.86
N ILE A 4 15.90 24.49 17.91
CA ILE A 4 14.78 24.37 16.97
C ILE A 4 15.00 23.17 16.03
N LYS A 5 16.20 23.00 15.47
CA LYS A 5 16.53 21.82 14.64
C LYS A 5 16.39 20.50 15.42
N MET A 6 16.78 20.47 16.70
CA MET A 6 16.65 19.29 17.56
C MET A 6 15.18 18.91 17.84
N LYS A 7 14.29 19.89 18.03
CA LYS A 7 12.85 19.64 18.17
C LYS A 7 12.23 19.02 16.91
N HIS A 8 12.58 19.53 15.73
CA HIS A 8 12.10 18.99 14.46
C HIS A 8 12.60 17.56 14.23
N PHE A 9 13.86 17.28 14.60
CA PHE A 9 14.42 15.93 14.55
C PHE A 9 13.68 14.95 15.48
N LEU A 10 13.36 15.38 16.71
CA LEU A 10 12.62 14.54 17.65
C LEU A 10 11.21 14.22 17.12
N ILE A 11 10.51 15.19 16.56
CA ILE A 11 9.18 15.01 15.93
C ILE A 11 9.27 14.02 14.77
N LEU A 12 10.27 14.18 13.90
CA LEU A 12 10.49 13.28 12.77
C LEU A 12 10.74 11.84 13.25
N LEU A 13 11.56 11.66 14.30
CA LEU A 13 11.84 10.36 14.88
C LEU A 13 10.56 9.70 15.45
N THR A 14 9.70 10.47 16.11
CA THR A 14 8.41 9.96 16.61
C THR A 14 7.52 9.51 15.46
N ILE A 15 7.43 10.27 14.37
CA ILE A 15 6.63 9.89 13.20
C ILE A 15 7.14 8.57 12.59
N ILE A 16 8.46 8.44 12.38
CA ILE A 16 9.06 7.23 11.81
C ILE A 16 8.83 6.00 12.71
N CYS A 17 8.96 6.16 14.03
CA CYS A 17 8.76 5.07 14.98
C CYS A 17 7.32 4.53 14.95
N ASN A 18 6.32 5.42 14.84
CA ASN A 18 4.91 5.01 14.74
C ASN A 18 4.62 4.21 13.46
N ILE A 19 5.27 4.53 12.33
CA ILE A 19 5.11 3.79 11.07
C ILE A 19 5.68 2.37 11.21
N GLY A 20 6.79 2.20 11.92
CA GLY A 20 7.38 0.88 12.17
C GLY A 20 6.51 0.00 13.06
N LEU A 21 5.93 0.58 14.12
CA LEU A 21 5.12 -0.16 15.10
C LEU A 21 3.68 -0.43 14.63
N ALA A 22 3.18 0.30 13.62
CA ALA A 22 1.84 0.11 13.07
C ALA A 22 1.71 -1.10 12.14
N GLN A 23 2.79 -1.84 11.90
CA GLN A 23 2.78 -3.07 11.09
C GLN A 23 2.17 -4.22 11.91
N ILE A 24 0.84 -4.36 11.86
CA ILE A 24 0.15 -5.54 12.38
C ILE A 24 0.28 -6.69 11.39
N GLU A 25 0.48 -7.92 11.88
CA GLU A 25 0.34 -9.13 11.05
C GLU A 25 -1.06 -9.18 10.45
N GLN A 26 -1.17 -9.67 9.22
CA GLN A 26 -2.41 -9.70 8.46
C GLN A 26 -3.44 -10.60 9.18
N PRO A 27 -4.48 -10.05 9.83
CA PRO A 27 -5.36 -10.84 10.70
C PRO A 27 -6.43 -11.64 9.94
N TYR A 28 -6.40 -11.60 8.60
CA TYR A 28 -7.34 -12.24 7.69
C TYR A 28 -6.59 -13.12 6.67
N PRO A 29 -7.25 -14.16 6.11
CA PRO A 29 -6.62 -15.07 5.16
C PRO A 29 -6.06 -14.31 3.95
N PRO A 30 -4.99 -14.82 3.32
CA PRO A 30 -4.37 -14.16 2.17
C PRO A 30 -5.38 -13.97 1.04
N LEU A 31 -5.60 -12.70 0.66
CA LEU A 31 -6.54 -12.30 -0.39
C LEU A 31 -6.04 -12.69 -1.78
N ASN A 32 -4.72 -12.66 -1.98
CA ASN A 32 -4.05 -13.04 -3.20
C ASN A 32 -2.92 -14.02 -2.90
N LEU A 33 -2.85 -15.11 -3.67
CA LEU A 33 -1.69 -16.01 -3.72
C LEU A 33 -0.83 -15.60 -4.90
N VAL A 34 0.22 -14.81 -4.62
CA VAL A 34 1.08 -14.14 -5.61
C VAL A 34 0.30 -13.13 -6.44
N THR A 35 -0.48 -13.60 -7.40
CA THR A 35 -1.35 -12.81 -8.30
C THR A 35 -2.72 -13.45 -8.51
N ILE A 36 -2.94 -14.65 -7.96
CA ILE A 36 -4.19 -15.39 -8.08
C ILE A 36 -5.11 -14.98 -6.93
N PRO A 37 -6.32 -14.47 -7.21
CA PRO A 37 -7.26 -14.10 -6.16
C PRO A 37 -7.76 -15.34 -5.43
N THR A 38 -7.91 -15.25 -4.12
CA THR A 38 -8.54 -16.28 -3.28
C THR A 38 -10.01 -15.93 -3.02
N ALA A 39 -10.74 -16.82 -2.35
CA ALA A 39 -12.10 -16.53 -1.87
C ALA A 39 -12.12 -15.60 -0.63
N GLY A 40 -10.96 -15.13 -0.17
CA GLY A 40 -10.85 -14.24 1.00
C GLY A 40 -11.36 -12.82 0.70
N THR A 41 -11.94 -12.20 1.73
CA THR A 41 -12.46 -10.83 1.69
C THR A 41 -11.78 -9.97 2.75
N LEU A 42 -11.71 -8.66 2.50
CA LEU A 42 -11.23 -7.72 3.52
C LEU A 42 -12.24 -7.60 4.66
N PRO A 43 -11.81 -7.65 5.93
CA PRO A 43 -12.70 -7.41 7.06
C PRO A 43 -13.35 -6.04 6.99
N ARG A 44 -14.55 -5.90 7.56
CA ARG A 44 -15.25 -4.61 7.63
C ARG A 44 -14.35 -3.51 8.21
N GLY A 45 -14.27 -2.39 7.51
CA GLY A 45 -13.50 -1.21 7.95
C GLY A 45 -11.99 -1.31 7.72
N SER A 46 -11.52 -2.39 7.09
CA SER A 46 -10.12 -2.52 6.67
C SER A 46 -9.93 -1.98 5.26
N PHE A 47 -8.77 -1.38 5.01
CA PHE A 47 -8.33 -1.00 3.68
C PHE A 47 -6.92 -1.52 3.44
N THR A 48 -6.61 -1.86 2.19
CA THR A 48 -5.26 -2.22 1.77
C THR A 48 -4.86 -1.35 0.60
N LEU A 49 -3.61 -0.88 0.65
CA LEU A 49 -2.96 -0.20 -0.44
C LEU A 49 -1.81 -1.10 -0.91
N GLU A 50 -1.98 -1.70 -2.07
CA GLU A 50 -1.00 -2.59 -2.69
C GLU A 50 -0.45 -1.92 -3.94
N THR A 51 0.81 -2.17 -4.28
CA THR A 51 1.38 -1.70 -5.55
C THR A 51 2.09 -2.84 -6.21
N LEU A 52 1.59 -3.25 -7.38
CA LEU A 52 2.15 -4.34 -8.15
C LEU A 52 3.11 -3.78 -9.21
N LEU A 53 4.35 -4.24 -9.16
CA LEU A 53 5.36 -3.91 -10.16
C LEU A 53 5.30 -4.92 -11.29
N ILE A 54 5.12 -4.44 -12.52
CA ILE A 54 5.07 -5.27 -13.74
C ILE A 54 6.30 -5.02 -14.61
N ASN A 55 6.58 -5.97 -15.51
CA ASN A 55 7.66 -5.86 -16.48
C ASN A 55 7.57 -4.57 -17.31
N ASN A 56 8.71 -4.16 -17.87
CA ASN A 56 8.87 -2.90 -18.60
C ASN A 56 8.58 -1.65 -17.74
N GLY A 57 8.89 -1.74 -16.44
CA GLY A 57 8.78 -0.60 -15.52
C GLY A 57 7.36 -0.11 -15.30
N GLY A 58 6.37 -0.98 -15.46
CA GLY A 58 4.99 -0.63 -15.15
C GLY A 58 4.69 -0.77 -13.66
N VAL A 59 3.75 0.03 -13.19
CA VAL A 59 3.34 0.10 -11.79
C VAL A 59 1.81 0.13 -11.76
N VAL A 60 1.23 -0.74 -10.92
CA VAL A 60 -0.22 -0.86 -10.74
C VAL A 60 -0.55 -0.73 -9.25
N PRO A 61 -0.76 0.50 -8.75
CA PRO A 61 -1.40 0.70 -7.46
C PRO A 61 -2.82 0.14 -7.46
N ARG A 62 -3.16 -0.57 -6.39
CA ARG A 62 -4.49 -1.11 -6.07
C ARG A 62 -4.87 -0.63 -4.68
N LEU A 63 -6.02 0.01 -4.59
CA LEU A 63 -6.67 0.34 -3.32
C LEU A 63 -7.88 -0.58 -3.16
N SER A 64 -7.93 -1.34 -2.07
CA SER A 64 -9.06 -2.22 -1.75
C SER A 64 -9.62 -1.88 -0.38
N VAL A 65 -10.94 -1.96 -0.23
CA VAL A 65 -11.65 -1.61 1.00
C VAL A 65 -12.70 -2.69 1.29
N GLY A 66 -12.69 -3.19 2.52
CA GLY A 66 -13.71 -4.09 3.06
C GLY A 66 -14.91 -3.32 3.60
N PHE A 67 -16.01 -3.30 2.85
CA PHE A 67 -17.26 -2.68 3.32
C PHE A 67 -18.00 -3.57 4.31
N THR A 68 -18.02 -4.87 4.07
CA THR A 68 -18.59 -5.88 4.98
C THR A 68 -17.67 -7.10 5.02
N ASP A 69 -17.86 -7.99 5.99
CA ASP A 69 -17.02 -9.17 6.16
C ASP A 69 -17.04 -10.12 4.94
N ASN A 70 -18.02 -9.98 4.04
CA ASN A 70 -18.14 -10.77 2.81
C ASN A 70 -18.10 -9.92 1.52
N PHE A 71 -17.96 -8.59 1.63
CA PHE A 71 -17.97 -7.71 0.48
C PHE A 71 -16.86 -6.66 0.59
N SER A 72 -15.88 -6.80 -0.29
CA SER A 72 -14.81 -5.86 -0.50
C SER A 72 -14.83 -5.38 -1.95
N PHE A 73 -14.54 -4.10 -2.16
CA PHE A 73 -14.35 -3.53 -3.49
C PHE A 73 -12.95 -2.95 -3.58
N GLY A 74 -12.41 -2.84 -4.79
CA GLY A 74 -11.13 -2.22 -5.01
C GLY A 74 -11.04 -1.57 -6.37
N VAL A 75 -10.17 -0.57 -6.46
CA VAL A 75 -9.83 0.13 -7.70
C VAL A 75 -8.34 -0.01 -7.94
N SER A 76 -7.96 -0.21 -9.20
CA SER A 76 -6.56 -0.29 -9.60
C SER A 76 -6.34 0.51 -10.86
N PHE A 77 -5.27 1.31 -10.90
CA PHE A 77 -4.90 2.11 -12.06
C PHE A 77 -3.47 1.75 -12.44
N GLY A 78 -3.28 1.22 -13.63
CA GLY A 78 -1.96 0.81 -14.13
C GLY A 78 -1.32 1.88 -14.99
N VAL A 79 -0.01 2.06 -14.86
CA VAL A 79 0.80 2.85 -15.78
C VAL A 79 1.99 2.00 -16.21
N GLN A 80 2.24 1.93 -17.51
CA GLN A 80 3.40 1.25 -18.10
C GLN A 80 4.55 2.23 -18.36
N ASN A 81 5.78 1.71 -18.36
CA ASN A 81 7.00 2.50 -18.57
C ASN A 81 7.13 3.70 -17.61
N LEU A 82 6.59 3.60 -16.39
CA LEU A 82 6.75 4.62 -15.36
C LEU A 82 8.18 4.65 -14.81
N ILE A 83 8.80 3.47 -14.72
CA ILE A 83 10.18 3.29 -14.27
C ILE A 83 11.05 2.95 -15.49
N GLY A 84 11.82 3.91 -16.01
CA GLY A 84 12.72 3.68 -17.14
C GLY A 84 12.91 4.93 -17.99
N GLY A 85 13.54 4.77 -19.17
CA GLY A 85 13.77 5.87 -20.12
C GLY A 85 12.69 6.03 -21.20
N ASN A 86 11.72 5.13 -21.25
CA ASN A 86 10.63 5.16 -22.23
C ASN A 86 9.51 6.12 -21.77
N LYS A 87 8.69 6.58 -22.73
CA LYS A 87 7.54 7.44 -22.39
C LYS A 87 6.50 6.65 -21.60
N PRO A 88 5.98 7.19 -20.49
CA PRO A 88 4.93 6.52 -19.73
C PRO A 88 3.64 6.43 -20.56
N SER A 89 2.98 5.28 -20.48
CA SER A 89 1.69 5.03 -21.13
C SER A 89 0.69 4.54 -20.09
N ILE A 90 -0.53 5.08 -20.14
CA ILE A 90 -1.66 4.67 -19.31
C ILE A 90 -2.33 3.44 -19.93
#